data_AF-A0A9E7KN09-F1
#
_entry.id   AF-A0A9E7KN09-F1
#
_cell.length_a   1.000
_cell.length_b   1.000
_cell.length_c   1.000
_cell.angle_alpha   90.00
_cell.angle_beta   90.00
_cell.angle_gamma   90.00
#
_symmetry.space_group_name_H-M   'P 1'
#
loop_
_entity.id
_entity.type
_entity.pdbx_description
1 polymer ?
#
loop_
_entity_poly.entity_id
_entity_poly.type
_entity_poly.pdbx_seq_one_letter_code
_entity_poly.pdbx_strand_id
1 'polypeptide(L)'
;MSEVHKHASSQSAWIVVHGLVYDCTAFVKDHPGGADSILINASCDCTEEFDAIHSDKAKALLDTYRIGELIPSGYVSDTSVHGGSELSHLATIREISRPPALVNPREKMQCKLVSKKNISHDVRLFKFALPSADQILGLPIGKHVFLCATIDGKLCMRAYTPTSSVDEVGHFELLIKSLTLGSTLDVKGPVGHIEYNGRGNFVVNGKPRFAKRLAMIAGGTGITPVYQVIQAVLRDPEDRTEMHLVYANRSEDDILLRDELDGWARITRSNLRCGQAGRWRYSTGYVTESILRDHIPMGDSDDTLALACGPPPMIQFAVVPNLEKMKYDTANSLLLF
;
A
#
# COMPACT_ATOMS: atom_id res chain seq x y z
N MET A 1 -26.73 15.66 -0.19
CA MET A 1 -25.89 14.73 0.63
C MET A 1 -26.67 13.59 1.25
N SER A 2 -27.89 13.78 1.79
CA SER A 2 -28.68 12.71 2.43
C SER A 2 -28.77 11.40 1.60
N GLU A 3 -29.01 11.51 0.29
CA GLU A 3 -29.05 10.33 -0.58
C GLU A 3 -27.68 9.67 -0.73
N VAL A 4 -26.65 10.45 -1.07
CA VAL A 4 -25.26 9.98 -1.22
C VAL A 4 -24.78 9.22 0.02
N HIS A 5 -25.18 9.64 1.23
CA HIS A 5 -24.79 8.97 2.47
C HIS A 5 -25.27 7.52 2.59
N LYS A 6 -26.30 7.11 1.84
CA LYS A 6 -26.80 5.72 1.82
C LYS A 6 -25.88 4.77 1.04
N HIS A 7 -24.96 5.31 0.24
CA HIS A 7 -24.16 4.56 -0.73
C HIS A 7 -22.68 4.52 -0.31
N ALA A 8 -22.40 3.81 0.80
CA ALA A 8 -21.10 3.74 1.45
C ALA A 8 -20.39 2.37 1.32
N SER A 9 -20.84 1.46 0.46
CA SER A 9 -20.38 0.05 0.43
C SER A 9 -19.94 -0.41 -0.96
N SER A 10 -19.24 -1.55 -1.05
CA SER A 10 -18.83 -2.13 -2.34
C SER A 10 -19.97 -2.57 -3.25
N GLN A 11 -21.18 -2.71 -2.71
CA GLN A 11 -22.39 -3.00 -3.50
C GLN A 11 -23.21 -1.75 -3.83
N SER A 12 -22.82 -0.60 -3.27
CA SER A 12 -23.45 0.68 -3.53
C SER A 12 -22.49 1.78 -3.09
N ALA A 13 -21.65 2.24 -4.03
CA ALA A 13 -20.54 3.16 -3.78
C ALA A 13 -20.72 4.43 -4.60
N TRP A 14 -21.29 5.46 -3.97
CA TRP A 14 -21.41 6.78 -4.62
C TRP A 14 -20.39 7.75 -4.07
N ILE A 15 -19.88 8.62 -4.93
CA ILE A 15 -18.98 9.71 -4.57
C ILE A 15 -19.48 11.02 -5.16
N VAL A 16 -19.06 12.14 -4.57
CA VAL A 16 -19.27 13.48 -5.13
C VAL A 16 -17.92 14.07 -5.56
N VAL A 17 -17.86 14.57 -6.79
CA VAL A 17 -16.69 15.27 -7.34
C VAL A 17 -17.18 16.51 -8.10
N HIS A 18 -16.67 17.69 -7.75
CA HIS A 18 -17.09 18.99 -8.32
C HIS A 18 -18.60 19.24 -8.21
N GLY A 19 -19.23 18.78 -7.11
CA GLY A 19 -20.68 18.88 -6.91
C GLY A 19 -21.50 17.94 -7.81
N LEU A 20 -20.86 17.07 -8.59
CA LEU A 20 -21.52 16.05 -9.42
C LEU A 20 -21.53 14.71 -8.68
N VAL A 21 -22.61 13.94 -8.81
CA VAL A 21 -22.78 12.65 -8.14
C VAL A 21 -22.49 11.51 -9.11
N TYR A 22 -21.67 10.55 -8.69
CA TYR A 22 -21.24 9.43 -9.50
C TYR A 22 -21.53 8.09 -8.81
N ASP A 23 -22.06 7.12 -9.56
CA ASP A 23 -22.20 5.74 -9.10
C ASP A 23 -21.01 4.91 -9.58
N CYS A 24 -20.03 4.72 -8.70
CA CYS A 24 -18.83 3.96 -9.01
C CYS A 24 -18.99 2.46 -8.77
N THR A 25 -20.18 1.96 -8.38
CA THR A 25 -20.39 0.58 -7.91
C THR A 25 -19.85 -0.47 -8.89
N ALA A 26 -20.11 -0.29 -10.19
CA ALA A 26 -19.65 -1.21 -11.21
C ALA A 26 -18.12 -1.17 -11.41
N PHE A 27 -17.48 -0.03 -11.15
CA PHE A 27 -16.05 0.20 -11.37
C PHE A 27 -15.17 -0.14 -10.16
N VAL A 28 -15.76 -0.32 -8.96
CA VAL A 28 -15.00 -0.61 -7.72
C VAL A 28 -14.00 -1.75 -7.89
N LYS A 29 -14.36 -2.80 -8.64
CA LYS A 29 -13.51 -3.98 -8.84
C LYS A 29 -12.41 -3.77 -9.87
N ASP A 30 -12.60 -2.82 -10.78
CA ASP A 30 -11.70 -2.57 -11.91
C ASP A 30 -10.80 -1.37 -11.66
N HIS A 31 -10.95 -0.68 -10.52
CA HIS A 31 -10.13 0.47 -10.16
C HIS A 31 -8.66 0.05 -10.01
N PRO A 32 -7.71 0.66 -10.75
CA PRO A 32 -6.30 0.26 -10.71
C PRO A 32 -5.62 0.39 -9.33
N GLY A 33 -6.14 1.25 -8.44
CA GLY A 33 -5.69 1.39 -7.05
C GLY A 33 -6.39 0.42 -6.09
N GLY A 34 -7.22 -0.49 -6.60
CA GLY A 34 -8.05 -1.41 -5.83
C GLY A 34 -9.32 -0.79 -5.24
N ALA A 35 -10.24 -1.66 -4.82
CA ALA A 35 -11.56 -1.28 -4.30
C ALA A 35 -11.50 -0.28 -3.14
N ASP A 36 -10.56 -0.49 -2.20
CA ASP A 36 -10.40 0.35 -0.99
C ASP A 36 -10.13 1.83 -1.34
N SER A 37 -9.49 2.11 -2.49
CA SER A 37 -9.20 3.48 -2.94
C SER A 37 -10.46 4.27 -3.27
N ILE A 38 -11.55 3.60 -3.65
CA ILE A 38 -12.87 4.23 -3.83
C ILE A 38 -13.64 4.23 -2.51
N LEU A 39 -13.68 3.09 -1.81
CA LEU A 39 -14.54 2.90 -0.63
C LEU A 39 -14.17 3.81 0.55
N ILE A 40 -12.91 4.23 0.64
CA ILE A 40 -12.43 5.21 1.62
C ILE A 40 -13.10 6.58 1.45
N ASN A 41 -13.60 6.90 0.26
CA ASN A 41 -14.27 8.16 -0.07
C ASN A 41 -15.75 7.96 -0.45
N ALA A 42 -16.24 6.71 -0.50
CA ALA A 42 -17.66 6.43 -0.72
C ALA A 42 -18.51 7.16 0.32
N SER A 43 -19.69 7.62 -0.08
CA SER A 43 -20.63 8.45 0.68
C SER A 43 -20.19 9.90 0.98
N CYS A 44 -19.08 10.37 0.41
CA CYS A 44 -18.53 11.71 0.69
C CYS A 44 -18.27 12.53 -0.59
N ASP A 45 -18.11 13.84 -0.42
CA ASP A 45 -17.44 14.67 -1.42
C ASP A 45 -15.93 14.47 -1.30
N CYS A 46 -15.31 14.05 -2.39
CA CYS A 46 -13.88 13.78 -2.47
C CYS A 46 -13.24 14.53 -3.64
N THR A 47 -13.76 15.71 -3.97
CA THR A 47 -13.28 16.54 -5.08
C THR A 47 -11.77 16.76 -5.00
N GLU A 48 -11.28 17.18 -3.83
CA GLU A 48 -9.85 17.46 -3.64
C GLU A 48 -9.00 16.20 -3.73
N GLU A 49 -9.40 15.10 -3.08
CA GLU A 49 -8.69 13.83 -3.13
C GLU A 49 -8.66 13.23 -4.54
N PHE A 50 -9.77 13.33 -5.27
CA PHE A 50 -9.89 12.82 -6.63
C PHE A 50 -8.92 13.58 -7.56
N ASP A 51 -8.93 14.91 -7.49
CA ASP A 51 -8.06 15.77 -8.30
C ASP A 51 -6.57 15.61 -7.96
N ALA A 52 -6.24 15.26 -6.72
CA ALA A 52 -4.86 15.09 -6.25
C ALA A 52 -4.14 13.84 -6.80
N ILE A 53 -4.91 12.82 -7.21
CA ILE A 53 -4.41 11.48 -7.54
C ILE A 53 -4.64 11.12 -9.02
N HIS A 54 -5.77 11.55 -9.61
CA HIS A 54 -6.22 11.05 -10.91
C HIS A 54 -5.78 11.93 -12.10
N SER A 55 -5.38 11.29 -13.20
CA SER A 55 -5.02 11.94 -14.47
C SER A 55 -6.24 12.41 -15.26
N ASP A 56 -6.06 13.30 -16.23
CA ASP A 56 -7.17 13.79 -17.09
C ASP A 56 -7.96 12.68 -17.77
N LYS A 57 -7.28 11.58 -18.14
CA LYS A 57 -7.94 10.38 -18.69
C LYS A 57 -8.86 9.71 -17.66
N ALA A 58 -8.44 9.63 -16.41
CA ALA A 58 -9.27 9.07 -15.33
C ALA A 58 -10.46 10.00 -15.00
N LYS A 59 -10.29 11.33 -15.11
CA LYS A 59 -11.39 12.28 -14.98
C LYS A 59 -12.44 12.10 -16.07
N ALA A 60 -12.00 11.96 -17.33
CA ALA A 60 -12.91 11.67 -18.44
C ALA A 60 -13.64 10.33 -18.30
N LEU A 61 -12.99 9.31 -17.70
CA LEU A 61 -13.64 8.04 -17.39
C LEU A 61 -14.70 8.18 -16.28
N LEU A 62 -14.43 8.99 -15.25
CA LEU A 62 -15.39 9.20 -14.16
C LEU A 62 -16.75 9.73 -14.68
N ASP A 63 -16.73 10.60 -15.70
CA ASP A 63 -17.94 11.16 -16.31
C ASP A 63 -18.91 10.11 -16.88
N THR A 64 -18.43 8.91 -17.25
CA THR A 64 -19.32 7.83 -17.70
C THR A 64 -20.16 7.23 -16.59
N TYR A 65 -19.80 7.48 -15.32
CA TYR A 65 -20.50 6.99 -14.12
C TYR A 65 -21.38 8.05 -13.47
N ARG A 66 -21.56 9.21 -14.12
CA ARG A 66 -22.35 10.32 -13.57
C ARG A 66 -23.83 9.96 -13.50
N ILE A 67 -24.43 10.16 -12.34
CA ILE A 67 -25.86 9.91 -12.09
C ILE A 67 -26.64 11.18 -11.74
N GLY A 68 -25.97 12.30 -11.45
CA GLY A 68 -26.66 13.55 -11.18
C GLY A 68 -25.77 14.69 -10.71
N GLU A 69 -26.41 15.70 -10.12
CA GLU A 69 -25.77 16.85 -9.47
C GLU A 69 -26.25 16.94 -8.03
N LEU A 70 -25.36 17.37 -7.15
CA LEU A 70 -25.68 17.61 -5.76
C LEU A 70 -26.45 18.93 -5.65
N ILE A 71 -27.76 18.84 -5.44
CA ILE A 71 -28.59 20.03 -5.24
C ILE A 71 -28.30 20.59 -3.83
N PRO A 72 -27.87 21.85 -3.70
CA PRO A 72 -27.70 22.49 -2.39
C PRO A 72 -29.08 22.64 -1.74
N SER A 73 -29.37 21.86 -0.70
CA SER A 73 -30.55 22.11 0.12
C SER A 73 -30.26 23.29 1.04
N GLY A 74 -30.81 24.46 0.72
CA GLY A 74 -30.85 25.59 1.64
C GLY A 74 -31.79 25.30 2.80
N TYR A 75 -31.33 24.59 3.83
CA TYR A 75 -32.01 24.47 5.11
C TYR A 75 -30.98 24.38 6.24
N VAL A 76 -31.01 25.41 7.08
CA VAL A 76 -30.34 25.48 8.38
C VAL A 76 -31.33 24.96 9.42
N SER A 77 -30.93 24.02 10.28
CA SER A 77 -31.39 23.97 11.67
C SER A 77 -30.60 22.97 12.51
N ASP A 78 -30.26 23.45 13.71
CA ASP A 78 -29.65 22.78 14.86
C ASP A 78 -30.49 21.63 15.42
N THR A 79 -29.85 20.66 16.08
CA THR A 79 -29.93 20.47 17.56
C THR A 79 -29.14 19.26 18.06
N SER A 80 -28.51 19.46 19.21
CA SER A 80 -27.83 18.54 20.11
C SER A 80 -28.78 17.72 20.98
N VAL A 81 -28.42 16.47 21.35
CA VAL A 81 -28.88 15.83 22.60
C VAL A 81 -27.81 14.89 23.18
N HIS A 82 -27.59 15.01 24.50
CA HIS A 82 -26.74 14.18 25.37
C HIS A 82 -27.41 12.87 25.81
N GLY A 83 -26.60 11.89 26.21
CA GLY A 83 -27.01 10.81 27.11
C GLY A 83 -25.89 9.78 27.33
N GLY A 84 -25.34 9.71 28.54
CA GLY A 84 -24.32 8.73 28.94
C GLY A 84 -24.82 7.70 29.96
N SER A 85 -24.10 6.58 30.09
CA SER A 85 -23.93 5.83 31.35
C SER A 85 -22.82 4.77 31.25
N GLU A 86 -21.89 4.82 32.21
CA GLU A 86 -20.97 3.76 32.67
C GLU A 86 -21.72 2.53 33.26
N LEU A 87 -21.19 1.33 33.58
CA LEU A 87 -19.86 0.82 33.96
C LEU A 87 -19.92 -0.74 33.95
N SER A 88 -18.81 -1.45 33.75
CA SER A 88 -18.27 -2.38 34.77
C SER A 88 -17.01 -3.13 34.30
N HIS A 89 -16.02 -3.09 35.18
CA HIS A 89 -14.67 -3.65 35.06
C HIS A 89 -14.66 -5.14 35.42
N LEU A 90 -14.00 -5.96 34.61
CA LEU A 90 -13.30 -7.16 35.06
C LEU A 90 -11.94 -7.20 34.35
N ALA A 91 -10.87 -7.00 35.12
CA ALA A 91 -9.51 -6.96 34.61
C ALA A 91 -8.99 -8.40 34.41
N THR A 92 -9.16 -8.90 33.20
CA THR A 92 -8.38 -10.03 32.68
C THR A 92 -6.96 -9.55 32.39
N ILE A 93 -5.96 -10.36 32.72
CA ILE A 93 -4.53 -10.11 32.46
C ILE A 93 -4.35 -9.63 31.01
N ARG A 94 -4.10 -8.33 30.82
CA ARG A 94 -4.00 -7.71 29.49
C ARG A 94 -2.58 -7.94 28.97
N GLU A 95 -2.46 -8.69 27.88
CA GLU A 95 -1.38 -8.44 26.92
C GLU A 95 -1.34 -6.94 26.65
N ILE A 96 -0.14 -6.34 26.62
CA ILE A 96 0.04 -4.91 26.35
C ILE A 96 -0.32 -4.67 24.88
N SER A 97 -1.61 -4.58 24.59
CA SER A 97 -2.15 -4.21 23.30
C SER A 97 -1.97 -2.70 23.14
N ARG A 98 -1.06 -2.32 22.25
CA ARG A 98 -0.75 -0.91 21.97
C ARG A 98 -1.83 -0.34 21.04
N PRO A 99 -2.34 0.88 21.29
CA PRO A 99 -3.38 1.45 20.45
C PRO A 99 -2.84 1.75 19.04
N PRO A 100 -3.56 1.35 17.97
CA PRO A 100 -3.20 1.75 16.61
C PRO A 100 -3.50 3.23 16.38
N ALA A 101 -2.64 3.90 15.62
CA ALA A 101 -2.84 5.30 15.25
C ALA A 101 -3.81 5.46 14.06
N LEU A 102 -3.79 4.52 13.11
CA LEU A 102 -4.73 4.47 11.98
C LEU A 102 -6.06 3.81 12.37
N VAL A 103 -6.88 4.51 13.16
CA VAL A 103 -8.17 3.98 13.63
C VAL A 103 -9.29 4.13 12.60
N ASN A 104 -9.35 5.30 11.94
CA ASN A 104 -10.36 5.61 10.93
C ASN A 104 -9.68 5.88 9.58
N PRO A 105 -9.85 5.02 8.56
CA PRO A 105 -9.21 5.20 7.26
C PRO A 105 -9.64 6.47 6.52
N ARG A 106 -10.80 7.04 6.88
CA ARG A 106 -11.29 8.27 6.23
C ARG A 106 -10.65 9.54 6.79
N GLU A 107 -10.12 9.49 8.01
CA GLU A 107 -9.57 10.65 8.70
C GLU A 107 -8.07 10.83 8.43
N LYS A 108 -7.65 12.10 8.46
CA LYS A 108 -6.24 12.48 8.34
C LYS A 108 -5.64 12.58 9.73
N MET A 109 -4.49 11.94 9.90
CA MET A 109 -3.68 11.98 11.11
C MET A 109 -2.43 12.84 10.85
N GLN A 110 -2.30 13.94 11.58
CA GLN A 110 -1.10 14.77 11.48
C GLN A 110 0.08 14.12 12.20
N CYS A 111 1.18 13.94 11.49
CA CYS A 111 2.42 13.37 12.01
C CYS A 111 3.57 14.37 11.90
N LYS A 112 4.43 14.44 12.91
CA LYS A 112 5.57 15.36 12.96
C LYS A 112 6.83 14.70 12.41
N LEU A 113 7.56 15.39 11.54
CA LEU A 113 8.88 14.95 11.09
C LEU A 113 9.88 15.05 12.25
N VAL A 114 10.44 13.91 12.66
CA VAL A 114 11.40 13.83 13.76
C VAL A 114 12.83 13.83 13.25
N SER A 115 13.11 13.05 12.19
CA SER A 115 14.46 12.98 11.64
C SER A 115 14.45 12.61 10.15
N LYS A 116 15.55 12.96 9.49
CA LYS A 116 15.80 12.72 8.07
C LYS A 116 17.22 12.18 7.90
N LYS A 117 17.36 11.03 7.23
CA LYS A 117 18.64 10.42 6.89
C LYS A 117 18.77 10.29 5.36
N ASN A 118 19.91 10.65 4.79
CA ASN A 118 20.19 10.42 3.38
C ASN A 118 20.53 8.94 3.16
N ILE A 119 19.87 8.31 2.17
CA ILE A 119 20.07 6.89 1.83
C ILE A 119 20.81 6.76 0.50
N SER A 120 20.34 7.47 -0.52
CA SER A 120 21.01 7.60 -1.83
C SER A 120 21.08 9.06 -2.25
N HIS A 121 21.54 9.32 -3.48
CA HIS A 121 21.61 10.67 -4.04
C HIS A 121 20.22 11.37 -4.10
N ASP A 122 19.14 10.60 -4.22
CA ASP A 122 17.77 11.12 -4.35
C ASP A 122 16.76 10.53 -3.34
N VAL A 123 17.11 9.48 -2.59
CA VAL A 123 16.24 8.87 -1.57
C VAL A 123 16.68 9.22 -0.16
N ARG A 124 15.70 9.52 0.69
CA ARG A 124 15.88 9.79 2.12
C ARG A 124 14.92 8.95 2.94
N LEU A 125 15.38 8.53 4.12
CA LEU A 125 14.57 7.91 5.14
C LEU A 125 14.06 9.01 6.07
N PHE A 126 12.74 9.13 6.17
CA PHE A 126 12.08 10.09 7.03
C PHE A 126 11.39 9.36 8.17
N LYS A 127 11.63 9.80 9.41
CA LYS A 127 11.00 9.26 10.62
C LYS A 127 9.96 10.24 11.13
N PHE A 128 8.73 9.78 11.26
CA PHE A 128 7.60 10.57 11.73
C PHE A 128 7.12 10.09 13.09
N ALA A 129 6.91 11.02 14.02
CA ALA A 129 6.25 10.72 15.29
C ALA A 129 4.75 10.55 15.06
N LEU A 130 4.20 9.52 15.69
CA LEU A 130 2.75 9.32 15.84
C LEU A 130 2.18 10.36 16.83
N PRO A 131 0.85 10.60 16.81
CA PRO A 131 0.21 11.55 17.74
C PRO A 131 0.49 11.24 19.20
N SER A 132 0.55 9.96 19.57
CA SER A 132 0.90 9.51 20.93
C SER A 132 2.09 8.56 20.92
N ALA A 133 2.96 8.70 21.94
CA ALA A 133 4.23 7.98 22.01
C ALA A 133 4.11 6.50 22.37
N ASP A 134 2.93 6.03 22.77
CA ASP A 134 2.61 4.63 23.11
C ASP A 134 1.90 3.90 21.97
N GLN A 135 1.54 4.60 20.90
CA GLN A 135 0.88 4.03 19.73
C GLN A 135 1.83 3.22 18.85
N ILE A 136 1.26 2.28 18.11
CA ILE A 136 1.85 1.74 16.88
C ILE A 136 1.12 2.35 15.68
N LEU A 137 1.69 2.28 14.47
CA LEU A 137 0.99 2.81 13.29
C LEU A 137 -0.33 2.06 13.04
N GLY A 138 -0.36 0.76 13.25
CA GLY A 138 -1.56 -0.07 13.03
C GLY A 138 -1.87 -0.31 11.55
N LEU A 139 -0.85 -0.36 10.70
CA LEU A 139 -0.99 -0.63 9.27
C LEU A 139 -0.94 -2.15 9.01
N PRO A 140 -2.01 -2.77 8.47
CA PRO A 140 -1.97 -4.17 8.07
C PRO A 140 -0.90 -4.43 7.00
N ILE A 141 -0.25 -5.60 7.04
CA ILE A 141 0.80 -5.97 6.09
C ILE A 141 0.20 -6.08 4.69
N GLY A 142 0.79 -5.44 3.68
CA GLY A 142 0.28 -5.37 2.31
C GLY A 142 -0.50 -4.09 2.01
N LYS A 143 -0.92 -3.36 3.04
CA LYS A 143 -1.54 -2.03 2.91
C LYS A 143 -0.50 -0.90 2.98
N HIS A 144 -0.90 0.29 2.55
CA HIS A 144 -0.10 1.49 2.54
C HIS A 144 -0.87 2.68 3.15
N VAL A 145 -0.19 3.82 3.25
CA VAL A 145 -0.79 5.10 3.66
C VAL A 145 -0.67 6.13 2.54
N PHE A 146 -1.58 7.08 2.49
CA PHE A 146 -1.42 8.31 1.72
C PHE A 146 -0.74 9.38 2.57
N LEU A 147 0.34 9.96 2.07
CA LEU A 147 0.80 11.26 2.53
C LEU A 147 0.04 12.35 1.78
N CYS A 148 -0.59 13.23 2.55
CA CYS A 148 -1.33 14.38 2.07
C CYS A 148 -0.51 15.64 2.38
N ALA A 149 -0.18 16.41 1.34
CA ALA A 149 0.50 17.70 1.49
C ALA A 149 -0.04 18.70 0.47
N THR A 150 -0.20 19.95 0.87
CA THR A 150 -0.55 21.04 -0.04
C THR A 150 0.74 21.62 -0.62
N ILE A 151 0.94 21.46 -1.93
CA ILE A 151 2.09 21.96 -2.68
C ILE A 151 1.57 22.98 -3.69
N ASP A 152 2.07 24.21 -3.64
CA ASP A 152 1.64 25.32 -4.51
C ASP A 152 0.11 25.53 -4.52
N GLY A 153 -0.52 25.42 -3.35
CA GLY A 153 -1.97 25.58 -3.18
C GLY A 153 -2.81 24.39 -3.65
N LYS A 154 -2.20 23.30 -4.12
CA LYS A 154 -2.89 22.07 -4.55
C LYS A 154 -2.64 20.92 -3.58
N LEU A 155 -3.71 20.25 -3.17
CA LEU A 155 -3.59 19.00 -2.42
C LEU A 155 -2.89 17.95 -3.30
N CYS A 156 -1.82 17.37 -2.78
CA CYS A 156 -1.08 16.28 -3.39
C CYS A 156 -1.16 15.08 -2.45
N MET A 157 -1.63 13.95 -2.96
CA MET A 157 -1.70 12.68 -2.24
C MET A 157 -0.83 11.63 -2.93
N ARG A 158 0.03 10.97 -2.16
CA ARG A 158 0.93 9.92 -2.68
C ARG A 158 0.97 8.74 -1.74
N ALA A 159 0.85 7.54 -2.30
CA ALA A 159 0.90 6.29 -1.56
C ALA A 159 2.35 5.98 -1.15
N TYR A 160 2.54 5.57 0.10
CA TYR A 160 3.82 5.09 0.62
C TYR A 160 3.58 3.91 1.56
N THR A 161 4.41 2.87 1.41
CA THR A 161 4.48 1.78 2.39
C THR A 161 5.65 2.04 3.34
N PRO A 162 5.39 2.13 4.66
CA PRO A 162 6.45 2.23 5.66
C PRO A 162 7.41 1.05 5.66
N THR A 163 8.67 1.33 6.01
CA THR A 163 9.73 0.33 6.17
C THR A 163 10.03 0.01 7.64
N SER A 164 9.44 0.76 8.57
CA SER A 164 9.50 0.45 9.99
C SER A 164 8.75 -0.85 10.30
N SER A 165 9.16 -1.54 11.37
CA SER A 165 8.42 -2.70 11.90
C SER A 165 6.98 -2.33 12.24
N VAL A 166 6.04 -3.27 12.12
CA VAL A 166 4.63 -3.05 12.50
C VAL A 166 4.42 -2.87 14.01
N ASP A 167 5.39 -3.27 14.82
CA ASP A 167 5.36 -3.10 16.29
C ASP A 167 6.15 -1.90 16.78
N GLU A 168 6.66 -1.09 15.84
CA GLU A 168 7.44 0.09 16.16
C GLU A 168 6.55 1.12 16.87
N VAL A 169 7.04 1.61 18.01
CA VAL A 169 6.25 2.43 18.93
C VAL A 169 6.57 3.91 18.75
N GLY A 170 5.52 4.73 18.75
CA GLY A 170 5.57 6.18 18.73
C GLY A 170 6.04 6.77 17.41
N HIS A 171 6.43 5.96 16.42
CA HIS A 171 6.89 6.45 15.13
C HIS A 171 6.76 5.42 14.01
N PHE A 172 6.90 5.89 12.77
CA PHE A 172 7.06 5.08 11.58
C PHE A 172 8.07 5.73 10.63
N GLU A 173 8.61 4.94 9.69
CA GLU A 173 9.65 5.40 8.77
C GLU A 173 9.26 5.18 7.31
N LEU A 174 9.51 6.20 6.47
CA LEU A 174 9.21 6.18 5.04
C LEU A 174 10.48 6.43 4.21
N LEU A 175 10.72 5.60 3.19
CA LEU A 175 11.68 5.87 2.14
C LEU A 175 11.02 6.72 1.04
N ILE A 176 11.50 7.95 0.87
CA ILE A 176 10.90 8.90 -0.06
C ILE A 176 11.97 9.46 -0.99
N LYS A 177 11.68 9.39 -2.30
CA LYS A 177 12.48 10.03 -3.34
C LYS A 177 12.15 11.52 -3.40
N SER A 178 13.18 12.34 -3.14
CA SER A 178 13.24 13.81 -3.31
C SER A 178 11.93 14.56 -3.10
N LEU A 179 11.47 14.61 -1.85
CA LEU A 179 10.34 15.45 -1.43
C LEU A 179 10.80 16.49 -0.41
N THR A 180 10.46 17.75 -0.63
CA THR A 180 10.61 18.81 0.37
C THR A 180 9.40 18.73 1.29
N LEU A 181 9.57 18.02 2.40
CA LEU A 181 8.54 17.92 3.43
C LEU A 181 8.70 19.06 4.43
N GLY A 182 7.57 19.64 4.82
CA GLY A 182 7.50 20.55 5.97
C GLY A 182 7.72 19.81 7.30
N SER A 183 7.55 20.52 8.41
CA SER A 183 7.67 19.95 9.76
C SER A 183 6.58 18.93 10.11
N THR A 184 5.45 18.99 9.43
CA THR A 184 4.26 18.16 9.65
C THR A 184 3.73 17.67 8.31
N LEU A 185 3.12 16.49 8.32
CA LEU A 185 2.36 15.97 7.19
C LEU A 185 1.11 15.25 7.68
N ASP A 186 0.10 15.23 6.84
CA ASP A 186 -1.14 14.51 7.11
C ASP A 186 -1.05 13.11 6.48
N VAL A 187 -1.35 12.09 7.28
CA VAL A 187 -1.36 10.68 6.87
C VAL A 187 -2.80 10.19 6.84
N LYS A 188 -3.21 9.51 5.77
CA LYS A 188 -4.53 8.88 5.66
C LYS A 188 -4.36 7.40 5.33
N GLY A 189 -5.08 6.52 6.01
CA GLY A 189 -5.01 5.06 5.80
C GLY A 189 -5.55 4.26 6.98
N PRO A 190 -5.51 2.93 6.94
CA PRO A 190 -4.84 2.10 5.93
C PRO A 190 -5.59 2.05 4.59
N VAL A 191 -4.85 1.94 3.48
CA VAL A 191 -5.38 1.80 2.12
C VAL A 191 -4.70 0.63 1.41
N GLY A 192 -5.40 -0.03 0.52
CA GLY A 192 -4.83 -1.11 -0.30
C GLY A 192 -5.67 -2.37 -0.19
N HIS A 193 -5.75 -3.08 -1.31
CA HIS A 193 -6.64 -4.22 -1.49
C HIS A 193 -5.98 -5.57 -1.21
N ILE A 194 -4.69 -5.57 -0.83
CA ILE A 194 -3.89 -6.75 -0.52
C ILE A 194 -3.55 -6.71 0.98
N GLU A 195 -3.81 -7.81 1.67
CA GLU A 195 -3.40 -7.99 3.06
C GLU A 195 -2.74 -9.36 3.23
N TYR A 196 -1.58 -9.40 3.90
CA TYR A 196 -0.90 -10.64 4.27
C TYR A 196 -1.19 -10.98 5.72
N ASN A 197 -1.86 -12.11 5.94
CA ASN A 197 -2.30 -12.57 7.25
C ASN A 197 -1.36 -13.61 7.87
N GLY A 198 -0.16 -13.79 7.29
CA GLY A 198 0.84 -14.76 7.75
C GLY A 198 0.69 -16.14 7.13
N ARG A 199 1.80 -16.89 7.11
CA ARG A 199 1.88 -18.30 6.70
C ARG A 199 1.28 -18.57 5.33
N GLY A 200 1.57 -17.71 4.37
CA GLY A 200 1.10 -17.80 2.99
C GLY A 200 -0.32 -17.30 2.77
N ASN A 201 -1.05 -16.89 3.81
CA ASN A 201 -2.44 -16.44 3.68
C ASN A 201 -2.49 -14.97 3.27
N PHE A 202 -3.26 -14.69 2.23
CA PHE A 202 -3.56 -13.35 1.75
C PHE A 202 -5.08 -13.12 1.73
N VAL A 203 -5.48 -11.86 1.86
CA VAL A 203 -6.80 -11.38 1.48
C VAL A 203 -6.61 -10.37 0.37
N VAL A 204 -7.21 -10.64 -0.79
CA VAL A 204 -7.11 -9.79 -1.98
C VAL A 204 -8.51 -9.42 -2.44
N ASN A 205 -8.82 -8.12 -2.44
CA ASN A 205 -10.18 -7.62 -2.71
C ASN A 205 -11.25 -8.34 -1.85
N GLY A 206 -10.94 -8.57 -0.57
CA GLY A 206 -11.81 -9.28 0.38
C GLY A 206 -11.89 -10.80 0.18
N LYS A 207 -11.19 -11.38 -0.81
CA LYS A 207 -11.20 -12.82 -1.07
C LYS A 207 -9.94 -13.49 -0.51
N PRO A 208 -10.06 -14.64 0.17
CA PRO A 208 -8.90 -15.37 0.62
C PRO A 208 -8.09 -15.91 -0.57
N ARG A 209 -6.77 -15.90 -0.39
CA ARG A 209 -5.75 -16.41 -1.30
C ARG A 209 -4.67 -17.09 -0.47
N PHE A 210 -3.97 -18.05 -1.05
CA PHE A 210 -2.92 -18.78 -0.37
C PHE A 210 -1.73 -19.01 -1.31
N ALA A 211 -0.52 -18.88 -0.77
CA ALA A 211 0.70 -19.19 -1.49
C ALA A 211 1.73 -19.86 -0.57
N LYS A 212 2.31 -20.96 -1.04
CA LYS A 212 3.55 -21.49 -0.47
C LYS A 212 4.77 -20.78 -1.02
N ARG A 213 4.69 -20.33 -2.28
CA ARG A 213 5.80 -19.68 -2.99
C ARG A 213 5.39 -18.30 -3.48
N LEU A 214 6.24 -17.32 -3.24
CA LEU A 214 6.06 -15.93 -3.64
C LEU A 214 7.15 -15.52 -4.64
N ALA A 215 6.74 -15.19 -5.86
CA ALA A 215 7.58 -14.53 -6.84
C ALA A 215 7.45 -13.01 -6.69
N MET A 216 8.46 -12.35 -6.17
CA MET A 216 8.43 -10.92 -5.84
C MET A 216 9.26 -10.14 -6.86
N ILE A 217 8.66 -9.18 -7.55
CA ILE A 217 9.32 -8.36 -8.56
C ILE A 217 9.17 -6.88 -8.21
N ALA A 218 10.27 -6.24 -7.79
CA ALA A 218 10.28 -4.85 -7.37
C ALA A 218 11.13 -3.97 -8.28
N GLY A 219 10.76 -2.70 -8.43
CA GLY A 219 11.56 -1.69 -9.13
C GLY A 219 11.69 -0.39 -8.35
N GLY A 220 12.93 0.07 -8.08
CA GLY A 220 13.18 1.31 -7.35
C GLY A 220 12.50 1.34 -5.96
N THR A 221 11.68 2.36 -5.70
CA THR A 221 10.92 2.49 -4.44
C THR A 221 9.80 1.47 -4.28
N GLY A 222 9.43 0.74 -5.35
CA GLY A 222 8.46 -0.37 -5.29
C GLY A 222 8.94 -1.56 -4.45
N ILE A 223 10.15 -1.51 -3.89
CA ILE A 223 10.60 -2.49 -2.90
C ILE A 223 9.83 -2.41 -1.58
N THR A 224 9.27 -1.26 -1.19
CA THR A 224 8.74 -1.11 0.19
C THR A 224 7.50 -1.96 0.49
N PRO A 225 6.51 -2.15 -0.41
CA PRO A 225 5.42 -3.11 -0.17
C PRO A 225 5.93 -4.55 -0.07
N VAL A 226 6.87 -4.92 -0.95
CA VAL A 226 7.49 -6.25 -0.97
C VAL A 226 8.30 -6.51 0.30
N TYR A 227 9.08 -5.52 0.73
CA TYR A 227 9.88 -5.56 1.95
C TYR A 227 9.02 -5.75 3.20
N GLN A 228 7.85 -5.10 3.26
CA GLN A 228 6.91 -5.28 4.38
C GLN A 228 6.42 -6.73 4.48
N VAL A 229 6.11 -7.39 3.35
CA VAL A 229 5.75 -8.81 3.31
C VAL A 229 6.94 -9.70 3.70
N ILE A 230 8.14 -9.42 3.18
CA ILE A 230 9.36 -10.16 3.55
C ILE A 230 9.60 -10.09 5.06
N GLN A 231 9.53 -8.90 5.65
CA GLN A 231 9.73 -8.70 7.08
C GLN A 231 8.69 -9.45 7.91
N ALA A 232 7.43 -9.52 7.47
CA ALA A 232 6.38 -10.27 8.14
C ALA A 232 6.64 -11.77 8.12
N VAL A 233 7.00 -12.34 6.96
CA VAL A 233 7.33 -13.77 6.81
C VAL A 233 8.53 -14.14 7.69
N LEU A 234 9.61 -13.36 7.63
CA LEU A 234 10.85 -13.65 8.39
C LEU A 234 10.68 -13.54 9.91
N ARG A 235 9.67 -12.81 10.36
CA ARG A 235 9.41 -12.59 11.78
C ARG A 235 8.64 -13.74 12.42
N ASP A 236 7.75 -14.41 11.70
CA ASP A 236 7.04 -15.59 12.21
C ASP A 236 7.91 -16.84 11.96
N PRO A 237 8.52 -17.44 13.00
CA PRO A 237 9.37 -18.62 12.84
C PRO A 237 8.60 -19.85 12.34
N GLU A 238 7.27 -19.85 12.40
CA GLU A 238 6.40 -20.91 11.88
C GLU A 238 5.93 -20.64 10.44
N ASP A 239 6.22 -19.46 9.91
CA ASP A 239 5.94 -19.14 8.51
C ASP A 239 6.99 -19.81 7.61
N ARG A 240 6.49 -20.67 6.71
CA ARG A 240 7.30 -21.46 5.78
C ARG A 240 7.19 -20.95 4.35
N THR A 241 6.58 -19.80 4.13
CA THR A 241 6.42 -19.23 2.79
C THR A 241 7.77 -18.97 2.15
N GLU A 242 7.98 -19.55 0.97
CA GLU A 242 9.17 -19.41 0.17
C GLU A 242 9.09 -18.10 -0.63
N MET A 243 10.13 -17.27 -0.59
CA MET A 243 10.13 -15.94 -1.20
C MET A 243 11.29 -15.80 -2.16
N HIS A 244 11.01 -15.41 -3.40
CA HIS A 244 11.99 -15.22 -4.48
C HIS A 244 11.92 -13.78 -4.97
N LEU A 245 12.99 -13.00 -4.76
CA LEU A 245 13.00 -11.58 -5.09
C LEU A 245 13.86 -11.28 -6.33
N VAL A 246 13.24 -10.63 -7.32
CA VAL A 246 13.93 -9.91 -8.40
C VAL A 246 13.76 -8.41 -8.17
N TYR A 247 14.85 -7.72 -7.84
CA TYR A 247 14.84 -6.29 -7.54
C TYR A 247 15.65 -5.51 -8.58
N ALA A 248 14.99 -4.66 -9.36
CA ALA A 248 15.57 -3.93 -10.48
C ALA A 248 15.76 -2.45 -10.17
N ASN A 249 16.99 -1.96 -10.33
CA ASN A 249 17.37 -0.55 -10.12
C ASN A 249 18.23 -0.03 -11.28
N ARG A 250 18.35 1.30 -11.37
CA ARG A 250 19.14 1.95 -12.44
C ARG A 250 20.64 1.79 -12.25
N SER A 251 21.11 1.87 -11.01
CA SER A 251 22.51 1.71 -10.63
C SER A 251 22.63 0.95 -9.30
N GLU A 252 23.85 0.52 -8.97
CA GLU A 252 24.14 -0.15 -7.69
C GLU A 252 23.87 0.75 -6.48
N ASP A 253 24.15 2.06 -6.61
CA ASP A 253 23.95 3.05 -5.55
C ASP A 253 22.46 3.38 -5.31
N ASP A 254 21.57 2.93 -6.20
CA ASP A 254 20.12 3.09 -6.07
C ASP A 254 19.45 1.92 -5.33
N ILE A 255 20.22 0.92 -4.90
CA ILE A 255 19.69 -0.25 -4.18
C ILE A 255 19.33 0.12 -2.75
N LEU A 256 18.04 0.37 -2.56
CA LEU A 256 17.45 0.64 -1.25
C LEU A 256 17.39 -0.66 -0.42
N LEU A 257 17.60 -0.52 0.90
CA LEU A 257 17.50 -1.63 1.86
C LEU A 257 18.45 -2.80 1.56
N ARG A 258 19.58 -2.52 0.87
CA ARG A 258 20.52 -3.55 0.41
C ARG A 258 21.10 -4.35 1.56
N ASP A 259 21.57 -3.67 2.60
CA ASP A 259 22.26 -4.32 3.72
C ASP A 259 21.30 -5.21 4.51
N GLU A 260 20.04 -4.78 4.68
CA GLU A 260 18.97 -5.56 5.30
C GLU A 260 18.63 -6.80 4.47
N LEU A 261 18.41 -6.62 3.16
CA LEU A 261 18.09 -7.73 2.23
C LEU A 261 19.23 -8.76 2.15
N ASP A 262 20.48 -8.31 2.02
CA ASP A 262 21.66 -9.18 2.01
C ASP A 262 21.87 -9.85 3.39
N GLY A 263 21.56 -9.15 4.48
CA GLY A 263 21.59 -9.68 5.84
C GLY A 263 20.62 -10.85 6.02
N TRP A 264 19.38 -10.68 5.56
CA TRP A 264 18.37 -11.74 5.60
C TRP A 264 18.72 -12.91 4.68
N ALA A 265 19.20 -12.64 3.46
CA ALA A 265 19.64 -13.67 2.52
C ALA A 265 20.68 -14.64 3.10
N ARG A 266 21.60 -14.13 3.92
CA ARG A 266 22.65 -14.94 4.56
C ARG A 266 22.11 -15.86 5.66
N ILE A 267 21.07 -15.41 6.36
CA ILE A 267 20.44 -16.14 7.47
C ILE A 267 19.49 -17.21 6.90
N THR A 268 18.69 -16.86 5.90
CA THR A 268 17.77 -17.76 5.21
C THR A 268 18.45 -18.47 4.04
N ARG A 269 19.40 -19.36 4.35
CA ARG A 269 20.21 -20.12 3.37
C ARG A 269 19.44 -20.90 2.29
N SER A 270 18.10 -20.97 2.33
CA SER A 270 17.29 -21.71 1.36
C SER A 270 16.51 -20.85 0.35
N ASN A 271 16.21 -19.57 0.63
CA ASN A 271 15.15 -18.87 -0.15
C ASN A 271 15.59 -17.57 -0.85
N LEU A 272 16.67 -16.90 -0.43
CA LEU A 272 17.22 -15.76 -1.18
C LEU A 272 18.51 -16.16 -1.91
N ARG A 273 18.39 -16.61 -3.16
CA ARG A 273 19.56 -17.04 -3.96
C ARG A 273 20.24 -15.87 -4.66
N CYS A 274 21.48 -15.55 -4.28
CA CYS A 274 22.38 -14.63 -5.00
C CYS A 274 23.85 -15.12 -4.93
N GLY A 275 24.54 -15.29 -6.06
CA GLY A 275 25.90 -15.91 -6.17
C GLY A 275 26.87 -15.21 -7.17
N GLN A 276 28.20 -15.40 -6.97
CA GLN A 276 29.40 -14.64 -7.45
C GLN A 276 29.89 -14.90 -8.91
N ALA A 277 30.87 -14.23 -9.57
CA ALA A 277 32.02 -13.37 -9.20
C ALA A 277 32.45 -12.33 -10.30
N GLY A 278 32.94 -11.16 -9.87
CA GLY A 278 33.24 -9.92 -10.63
C GLY A 278 32.57 -8.71 -9.92
N ARG A 279 33.10 -7.46 -9.95
CA ARG A 279 32.66 -6.33 -9.06
C ARG A 279 31.13 -6.22 -8.86
N TRP A 280 30.37 -6.52 -9.91
CA TRP A 280 28.92 -6.76 -9.86
C TRP A 280 28.63 -8.22 -10.15
N ARG A 281 27.95 -8.92 -9.23
CA ARG A 281 27.68 -10.37 -9.30
C ARG A 281 26.28 -10.74 -9.81
N TYR A 282 25.45 -9.76 -10.14
CA TYR A 282 24.05 -9.97 -10.50
C TYR A 282 23.81 -9.66 -11.97
N SER A 283 22.59 -9.92 -12.44
CA SER A 283 22.16 -9.58 -13.79
C SER A 283 22.28 -8.07 -14.07
N THR A 284 22.46 -7.73 -15.35
CA THR A 284 22.53 -6.35 -15.85
C THR A 284 21.48 -6.11 -16.93
N GLY A 285 20.91 -4.91 -16.97
CA GLY A 285 19.87 -4.52 -17.94
C GLY A 285 18.47 -4.54 -17.33
N TYR A 286 17.45 -4.50 -18.20
CA TYR A 286 16.05 -4.58 -17.77
C TYR A 286 15.68 -6.00 -17.31
N VAL A 287 14.56 -6.11 -16.60
CA VAL A 287 13.95 -7.42 -16.30
C VAL A 287 13.59 -8.11 -17.62
N THR A 288 14.07 -9.33 -17.81
CA THR A 288 13.80 -10.15 -19.00
C THR A 288 13.24 -11.51 -18.60
N GLU A 289 12.69 -12.24 -19.56
CA GLU A 289 12.22 -13.60 -19.36
C GLU A 289 13.30 -14.52 -18.80
N SER A 290 14.54 -14.45 -19.30
CA SER A 290 15.65 -15.26 -18.79
C SER A 290 15.90 -15.01 -17.31
N ILE A 291 16.00 -13.73 -16.92
CA ILE A 291 16.20 -13.34 -15.52
C ILE A 291 15.07 -13.88 -14.65
N LEU A 292 13.82 -13.77 -15.09
CA LEU A 292 12.70 -14.29 -14.30
C LEU A 292 12.76 -15.83 -14.19
N ARG A 293 13.03 -16.55 -15.29
CA ARG A 293 13.16 -18.02 -15.27
C ARG A 293 14.27 -18.51 -14.34
N ASP A 294 15.36 -17.76 -14.24
CA ASP A 294 16.51 -18.13 -13.41
C ASP A 294 16.29 -17.83 -11.91
N HIS A 295 15.38 -16.91 -11.57
CA HIS A 295 15.29 -16.34 -10.22
C HIS A 295 13.93 -16.45 -9.53
N ILE A 296 12.83 -16.74 -10.23
CA ILE A 296 11.50 -16.92 -9.62
C ILE A 296 10.88 -18.26 -10.02
N PRO A 297 9.97 -18.83 -9.18
CA PRO A 297 9.30 -20.08 -9.51
C PRO A 297 8.41 -19.95 -10.75
N MET A 298 8.13 -21.08 -11.39
CA MET A 298 7.11 -21.16 -12.43
C MET A 298 5.71 -21.01 -11.82
N GLY A 299 4.79 -20.39 -12.56
CA GLY A 299 3.38 -20.27 -12.19
C GLY A 299 2.58 -21.52 -12.52
N ASP A 300 3.19 -22.70 -12.38
CA ASP A 300 2.60 -23.98 -12.78
C ASP A 300 1.75 -24.63 -11.68
N SER A 301 1.56 -23.94 -10.56
CA SER A 301 0.82 -24.39 -9.38
C SER A 301 -0.01 -23.27 -8.79
N ASP A 302 -1.21 -23.62 -8.31
CA ASP A 302 -2.14 -22.71 -7.64
C ASP A 302 -1.62 -22.19 -6.28
N ASP A 303 -0.56 -22.78 -5.74
CA ASP A 303 0.10 -22.34 -4.50
C ASP A 303 1.26 -21.37 -4.72
N THR A 304 1.34 -20.76 -5.91
CA THR A 304 2.37 -19.78 -6.28
C THR A 304 1.73 -18.46 -6.67
N LEU A 305 2.05 -17.39 -5.93
CA LEU A 305 1.61 -16.04 -6.23
C LEU A 305 2.80 -15.16 -6.64
N ALA A 306 2.56 -14.27 -7.58
CA ALA A 306 3.47 -13.19 -7.93
C ALA A 306 3.04 -11.90 -7.23
N LEU A 307 3.99 -11.16 -6.67
CA LEU A 307 3.82 -9.82 -6.11
C LEU A 307 4.68 -8.87 -6.94
N ALA A 308 4.12 -7.78 -7.44
CA ALA A 308 4.93 -6.80 -8.17
C ALA A 308 4.59 -5.36 -7.81
N CYS A 309 5.63 -4.51 -7.77
CA CYS A 309 5.49 -3.08 -7.57
C CYS A 309 6.68 -2.35 -8.22
N GLY A 310 6.40 -1.39 -9.08
CA GLY A 310 7.42 -0.66 -9.83
C GLY A 310 6.81 0.28 -10.87
N PRO A 311 7.65 0.95 -11.68
CA PRO A 311 7.17 1.87 -12.70
C PRO A 311 6.18 1.20 -13.66
N PRO A 312 5.10 1.89 -14.11
CA PRO A 312 4.12 1.29 -15.01
C PRO A 312 4.71 0.63 -16.27
N PRO A 313 5.72 1.21 -16.95
CA PRO A 313 6.36 0.55 -18.10
C PRO A 313 7.06 -0.77 -17.75
N MET A 314 7.65 -0.87 -16.55
CA MET A 314 8.26 -2.11 -16.08
C MET A 314 7.19 -3.19 -15.92
N ILE A 315 6.09 -2.86 -15.24
CA ILE A 315 4.99 -3.83 -15.03
C ILE A 315 4.40 -4.27 -16.38
N GLN A 316 4.05 -3.31 -17.23
CA GLN A 316 3.33 -3.55 -18.48
C GLN A 316 4.17 -4.32 -19.53
N PHE A 317 5.46 -3.99 -19.67
CA PHE A 317 6.27 -4.52 -20.77
C PHE A 317 7.27 -5.60 -20.36
N ALA A 318 7.67 -5.64 -19.08
CA ALA A 318 8.69 -6.58 -18.61
C ALA A 318 8.17 -7.63 -17.63
N VAL A 319 7.18 -7.31 -16.78
CA VAL A 319 6.68 -8.25 -15.78
C VAL A 319 5.52 -9.07 -16.32
N VAL A 320 4.39 -8.43 -16.66
CA VAL A 320 3.15 -9.14 -17.05
C VAL A 320 3.38 -10.12 -18.22
N PRO A 321 3.96 -9.71 -19.37
CA PRO A 321 4.09 -10.61 -20.51
C PRO A 321 5.03 -11.79 -20.25
N ASN A 322 6.04 -11.63 -19.38
CA ASN A 322 6.98 -12.71 -19.08
C ASN A 322 6.43 -13.67 -18.02
N LEU A 323 5.63 -13.18 -17.06
CA LEU A 323 4.91 -14.06 -16.13
C LEU A 323 3.89 -14.96 -16.85
N GLU A 324 3.19 -14.45 -17.87
CA GLU A 324 2.29 -15.25 -18.71
C GLU A 324 3.03 -16.39 -19.43
N LYS A 325 4.20 -16.11 -20.02
CA LYS A 325 5.07 -17.14 -20.60
C LYS A 325 5.62 -18.14 -19.58
N MET A 326 5.62 -17.76 -18.29
CA MET A 326 5.98 -18.60 -17.16
C MET A 326 4.76 -19.27 -16.51
N LYS A 327 3.62 -19.30 -17.22
CA LYS A 327 2.36 -19.97 -16.85
C LYS A 327 1.58 -19.33 -15.71
N TYR A 328 1.95 -18.14 -15.25
CA TYR A 328 1.14 -17.43 -14.26
C TYR A 328 -0.19 -17.01 -14.88
N ASP A 329 -1.29 -17.29 -14.19
CA ASP A 329 -2.56 -16.60 -14.42
C ASP A 329 -2.44 -15.19 -13.86
N THR A 330 -2.08 -14.22 -14.70
CA THR A 330 -1.86 -12.83 -14.28
C THR A 330 -3.14 -12.13 -13.81
N ALA A 331 -4.33 -12.69 -14.06
CA ALA A 331 -5.57 -12.14 -13.54
C ALA A 331 -5.83 -12.55 -12.08
N ASN A 332 -5.36 -13.72 -11.65
CA ASN A 332 -5.67 -14.28 -10.33
C ASN A 332 -4.45 -14.46 -9.41
N SER A 333 -3.27 -14.64 -9.99
CA SER A 333 -2.04 -15.00 -9.29
C SER A 333 -1.01 -13.88 -9.25
N LEU A 334 -1.22 -12.77 -9.96
CA LEU A 334 -0.39 -11.56 -9.88
C LEU A 334 -1.07 -10.50 -9.02
N LEU A 335 -0.42 -10.15 -7.91
CA LEU A 335 -0.83 -9.10 -6.98
C LEU A 335 0.01 -7.85 -7.25
N LEU A 336 -0.64 -6.77 -7.68
CA LEU A 336 0.00 -5.48 -7.95
C LEU A 336 -0.28 -4.52 -6.80
N PHE A 337 0.79 -4.00 -6.20
CA PHE A 337 0.72 -2.93 -5.19
C PHE A 337 0.72 -1.55 -5.83
#